data_AF-A0A7S3LBL8-F1
#
_entry.id   AF-A0A7S3LBL8-F1
#
_cell.length_a   1.000
_cell.length_b   1.000
_cell.length_c   1.000
_cell.angle_alpha   90.00
_cell.angle_beta   90.00
_cell.angle_gamma   90.00
#
_symmetry.space_group_name_H-M   'P 1'
#
loop_
_entity.id
_entity.type
_entity.pdbx_description
1 polymer ?
#
loop_
_entity_poly.entity_id
_entity_poly.type
_entity_poly.pdbx_seq_one_letter_code
_entity_poly.pdbx_strand_id
1 'polypeptide(L)'
;NYVSAASVGVGVMGMMGNKGGVSVRVQFYDSTLCFVCSHLAAHRENVTGRNADFANVYNKTSFQVGEEAIREVIRSGSLSHWAIGSSAVGIPDHDVVFWLGDLNYRIDDSLPTET
;
A
#
# COMPACT_ATOMS: atom_id res chain seq x y z
N ASN A 1 -6.91 17.20 -6.08
CA ASN A 1 -5.62 16.59 -6.48
C ASN A 1 -5.87 15.18 -7.00
N TYR A 2 -5.82 15.01 -8.32
CA TYR A 2 -5.99 13.71 -8.98
C TYR A 2 -4.82 12.76 -8.77
N VAL A 3 -3.65 13.27 -8.38
CA VAL A 3 -2.45 12.49 -8.06
C VAL A 3 -1.97 12.85 -6.66
N SER A 4 -1.54 11.86 -5.87
CA SER A 4 -0.91 12.07 -4.56
C SER A 4 0.08 10.95 -4.25
N ALA A 5 1.11 11.24 -3.45
CA ALA A 5 2.16 10.30 -3.09
C ALA A 5 2.31 10.21 -1.57
N ALA A 6 2.70 9.04 -1.08
CA ALA A 6 2.98 8.77 0.33
C ALA A 6 4.13 7.76 0.46
N SER A 7 4.80 7.77 1.61
CA SER A 7 5.89 6.83 1.91
C SER A 7 5.81 6.31 3.34
N VAL A 8 6.08 5.04 3.54
CA VAL A 8 6.11 4.37 4.85
C VAL A 8 7.45 3.66 5.03
N GLY A 9 8.19 4.01 6.08
CA GLY A 9 9.39 3.28 6.49
C GLY A 9 9.05 2.11 7.42
N VAL A 10 9.73 0.97 7.26
CA VAL A 10 9.46 -0.28 8.02
C VAL A 10 10.72 -0.97 8.57
N GLY A 11 11.87 -0.31 8.57
CA GLY A 11 13.16 -0.89 9.00
C GLY A 11 13.28 -1.23 10.50
N VAL A 12 14.40 -0.88 11.14
CA VAL A 12 14.59 -1.01 12.60
C VAL A 12 13.37 -0.45 13.34
N MET A 13 12.80 -1.28 14.24
CA MET A 13 11.57 -1.01 14.99
C MET A 13 10.32 -0.71 14.13
N GLY A 14 10.29 -1.14 12.87
CA GLY A 14 9.14 -0.91 11.98
C GLY A 14 8.96 0.55 11.57
N MET A 15 10.01 1.39 11.69
CA MET A 15 9.96 2.82 11.40
C MET A 15 11.24 3.41 10.78
N MET A 16 12.42 2.79 10.95
CA MET A 16 13.71 3.45 10.65
C MET A 16 14.65 2.56 9.82
N GLY A 17 15.05 2.94 8.60
CA GLY A 17 15.99 2.17 7.80
C GLY A 17 15.77 2.32 6.29
N ASN A 18 16.38 1.44 5.49
CA ASN A 18 16.27 1.45 4.02
C ASN A 18 15.18 0.52 3.46
N LYS A 19 14.21 0.14 4.31
CA LYS A 19 13.08 -0.73 3.97
C LYS A 19 11.78 0.04 4.13
N GLY A 20 10.82 -0.20 3.26
CA GLY A 20 9.57 0.55 3.23
C GLY A 20 8.78 0.38 1.94
N GLY A 21 7.78 1.23 1.80
CA GLY A 21 6.99 1.37 0.59
C GLY A 21 6.83 2.83 0.21
N VAL A 22 6.88 3.10 -1.09
CA VAL A 22 6.44 4.37 -1.68
C VAL A 22 5.20 4.07 -2.51
N SER A 23 4.18 4.89 -2.32
CA SER A 23 2.87 4.69 -2.91
C SER A 23 2.43 5.95 -3.65
N VAL A 24 1.84 5.77 -4.83
CA VAL A 24 1.25 6.84 -5.63
C VAL A 24 -0.19 6.48 -5.94
N ARG A 25 -1.13 7.37 -5.60
CA ARG A 25 -2.50 7.28 -6.08
C ARG A 25 -2.74 8.18 -7.29
N VAL A 26 -3.58 7.70 -8.20
CA VAL A 26 -4.05 8.42 -9.37
C VAL A 26 -5.56 8.20 -9.49
N GLN A 27 -6.32 9.27 -9.65
CA GLN A 27 -7.69 9.21 -10.15
C GLN A 27 -7.64 9.33 -11.67
N PHE A 28 -8.12 8.29 -12.35
CA PHE A 28 -8.16 8.16 -13.79
C PHE A 28 -9.62 7.99 -14.22
N TYR A 29 -10.21 9.05 -14.76
CA TYR A 29 -11.66 9.15 -14.97
C TYR A 29 -12.43 8.85 -13.68
N ASP A 30 -13.33 7.88 -13.70
CA ASP A 30 -14.15 7.43 -12.58
C ASP A 30 -13.47 6.37 -11.70
N SER A 31 -12.27 5.93 -12.08
CA SER A 31 -11.52 4.88 -11.41
C SER A 31 -10.34 5.42 -10.61
N THR A 32 -10.03 4.79 -9.49
CA THR A 32 -8.90 5.12 -8.63
C THR A 32 -7.85 4.01 -8.64
N LEU A 33 -6.61 4.39 -8.92
CA LEU A 33 -5.46 3.48 -9.02
C LEU A 33 -4.46 3.79 -7.91
N CYS A 34 -3.90 2.76 -7.29
CA CYS A 34 -2.78 2.90 -6.35
C CYS A 34 -1.61 2.00 -6.78
N PHE A 35 -0.44 2.61 -6.95
CA PHE A 35 0.80 1.91 -7.25
C PHE A 35 1.68 1.93 -6.00
N VAL A 36 2.02 0.75 -5.49
CA VAL A 36 2.89 0.58 -4.31
C VAL A 36 4.17 -0.10 -4.77
N CYS A 37 5.31 0.58 -4.58
CA CYS A 37 6.63 0.00 -4.77
C CYS A 37 7.29 -0.19 -3.39
N SER A 38 7.58 -1.43 -3.02
CA SER A 38 8.15 -1.76 -1.71
C SER A 38 9.49 -2.48 -1.79
N HIS A 39 10.33 -2.24 -0.79
CA HIS A 39 11.55 -3.00 -0.52
C HIS A 39 11.43 -3.56 0.90
N LEU A 40 11.13 -4.86 1.00
CA LEU A 40 10.81 -5.55 2.26
C LEU A 40 12.04 -6.23 2.88
N ALA A 41 11.92 -6.67 4.13
CA ALA A 41 12.98 -7.32 4.90
C ALA A 41 13.72 -8.42 4.12
N ALA A 42 15.05 -8.36 4.16
CA ALA A 42 15.95 -9.32 3.53
C ALA A 42 16.14 -10.59 4.40
N HIS A 43 16.99 -11.50 3.93
CA HIS A 43 17.32 -12.83 4.51
C HIS A 43 16.26 -13.91 4.27
N ARG A 44 16.69 -15.12 3.90
CA ARG A 44 15.80 -16.19 3.38
C ARG A 44 14.73 -16.58 4.40
N GLU A 45 15.14 -16.71 5.66
CA GLU A 45 14.35 -17.11 6.81
C GLU A 45 13.40 -16.04 7.35
N ASN A 46 13.59 -14.75 7.00
CA ASN A 46 12.84 -13.65 7.60
C ASN A 46 11.47 -13.38 6.93
N VAL A 47 10.67 -14.45 6.76
CA VAL A 47 9.32 -14.35 6.19
C VAL A 47 8.41 -13.50 7.08
N THR A 48 8.50 -13.67 8.40
CA THR A 48 7.71 -12.90 9.37
C THR A 48 8.00 -11.40 9.27
N GLY A 49 9.27 -11.01 9.11
CA GLY A 49 9.64 -9.60 8.91
C GLY A 49 9.06 -9.03 7.63
N ARG A 50 9.12 -9.76 6.51
CA ARG A 50 8.48 -9.33 5.24
C ARG A 50 6.97 -9.16 5.36
N ASN A 51 6.29 -10.09 6.01
CA ASN A 51 4.85 -10.00 6.24
C ASN A 51 4.50 -8.78 7.13
N ALA A 52 5.31 -8.52 8.16
CA ALA A 52 5.13 -7.35 9.02
C ALA A 52 5.39 -6.03 8.27
N ASP A 53 6.42 -5.99 7.43
CA ASP A 53 6.73 -4.85 6.57
C ASP A 53 5.59 -4.56 5.60
N PHE A 54 5.06 -5.59 4.92
CA PHE A 54 3.87 -5.47 4.07
C PHE A 54 2.69 -4.89 4.85
N ALA A 55 2.36 -5.48 6.01
CA ALA A 55 1.24 -5.02 6.83
C ALA A 55 1.42 -3.57 7.30
N ASN A 56 2.65 -3.14 7.62
CA ASN A 56 2.95 -1.76 7.97
C ASN A 56 2.73 -0.81 6.78
N VAL A 57 3.25 -1.14 5.59
CA VAL A 57 3.03 -0.32 4.39
C VAL A 57 1.54 -0.24 4.05
N TYR A 58 0.83 -1.36 4.10
CA TYR A 58 -0.60 -1.46 3.79
C TYR A 58 -1.45 -0.58 4.72
N ASN A 59 -1.23 -0.69 6.04
CA ASN A 59 -2.06 0.00 7.04
C ASN A 59 -1.67 1.45 7.29
N LYS A 60 -0.38 1.82 7.13
CA LYS A 60 0.11 3.18 7.46
C LYS A 60 0.14 4.13 6.27
N THR A 61 0.04 3.63 5.04
CA THR A 61 -0.01 4.51 3.86
C THR A 61 -1.30 5.32 3.91
N SER A 62 -1.18 6.64 3.84
CA SER A 62 -2.30 7.56 3.91
C SER A 62 -2.06 8.72 2.94
N PHE A 63 -3.02 8.97 2.06
CA PHE A 63 -3.01 10.07 1.11
C PHE A 63 -4.00 11.13 1.58
N GLN A 64 -3.52 12.36 1.79
CA GLN A 64 -4.40 13.50 2.03
C GLN A 64 -5.14 13.83 0.73
N VAL A 65 -6.47 13.90 0.81
CA VAL A 65 -7.35 14.29 -0.30
C VAL A 65 -8.20 15.48 0.11
N GLY A 66 -8.28 16.48 -0.76
CA GLY A 66 -9.13 17.65 -0.51
C GLY A 66 -10.61 17.32 -0.65
N GLU A 67 -11.47 18.12 -0.03
CA GLU A 67 -12.94 17.95 -0.02
C GLU A 67 -13.56 17.76 -1.41
N GLU A 68 -13.02 18.44 -2.42
CA GLU A 68 -13.48 18.32 -3.82
C GLU A 68 -13.29 16.91 -4.39
N ALA A 69 -12.13 16.29 -4.14
CA ALA A 69 -11.84 14.92 -4.58
C ALA A 69 -12.68 13.91 -3.81
N ILE A 70 -12.98 14.19 -2.54
CA ILE A 70 -13.92 13.40 -1.72
C ILE A 70 -15.29 13.37 -2.40
N ARG A 71 -15.83 14.52 -2.82
CA ARG A 71 -17.14 14.58 -3.50
C ARG A 71 -17.19 13.81 -4.80
N GLU A 72 -16.08 13.72 -5.54
CA GLU A 72 -16.02 12.98 -6.81
C GLU A 72 -15.99 11.46 -6.59
N VAL A 73 -15.20 11.00 -5.62
CA VAL A 73 -15.16 9.59 -5.18
C VAL A 73 -16.50 9.12 -4.61
N ILE A 74 -17.21 9.98 -3.85
CA ILE A 74 -18.58 9.70 -3.37
C ILE A 74 -19.55 9.46 -4.53
N ARG A 75 -19.46 10.25 -5.60
CA ARG A 75 -20.35 10.14 -6.77
C ARG A 75 -20.08 8.90 -7.62
N SER A 76 -18.85 8.38 -7.65
CA SER A 76 -18.51 7.19 -8.42
C SER A 76 -18.87 5.87 -7.72
N GLY A 77 -19.36 5.91 -6.47
CA GLY A 77 -19.72 4.71 -5.70
C GLY A 77 -18.50 3.88 -5.26
N SER A 78 -17.29 4.42 -5.45
CA SER A 78 -16.04 3.82 -5.02
C SER A 78 -15.86 4.04 -3.51
N LEU A 79 -16.38 3.06 -2.77
CA LEU A 79 -16.06 2.65 -1.40
C LEU A 79 -16.70 3.36 -0.19
N SER A 80 -17.03 2.48 0.75
CA SER A 80 -17.80 2.59 1.98
C SER A 80 -16.98 3.00 3.21
N HIS A 81 -15.89 3.76 3.07
CA HIS A 81 -15.01 4.13 4.19
C HIS A 81 -15.22 5.55 4.76
N TRP A 82 -15.90 6.45 4.04
CA TRP A 82 -15.91 7.89 4.35
C TRP A 82 -17.07 8.36 5.26
N ALA A 83 -17.89 7.46 5.80
CA ALA A 83 -19.01 7.78 6.70
C ALA A 83 -18.59 8.46 8.04
N ILE A 84 -17.28 8.69 8.25
CA ILE A 84 -16.68 9.14 9.52
C ILE A 84 -15.94 10.49 9.39
N GLY A 85 -15.93 11.13 8.21
CA GLY A 85 -15.36 12.48 8.04
C GLY A 85 -13.82 12.55 7.96
N SER A 86 -13.15 11.46 7.59
CA SER A 86 -11.70 11.46 7.32
C SER A 86 -11.38 12.10 5.96
N SER A 87 -10.42 13.03 5.92
CA SER A 87 -9.88 13.63 4.68
C SER A 87 -8.71 12.83 4.08
N ALA A 88 -8.55 11.57 4.49
CA ALA A 88 -7.47 10.73 4.04
C ALA A 88 -7.97 9.37 3.54
N VAL A 89 -7.32 8.88 2.49
CA VAL A 89 -7.58 7.56 1.89
C VAL A 89 -6.34 6.68 2.04
N GLY A 90 -6.53 5.39 2.32
CA GLY A 90 -5.49 4.38 2.39
C GLY A 90 -5.34 3.59 1.08
N ILE A 91 -4.41 2.64 1.05
CA ILE A 91 -4.25 1.72 -0.09
C ILE A 91 -5.55 0.96 -0.44
N PRO A 92 -6.31 0.36 0.51
CA PRO A 92 -7.50 -0.42 0.17
C PRO A 92 -8.69 0.41 -0.33
N ASP A 93 -8.62 1.73 -0.24
CA ASP A 93 -9.68 2.65 -0.69
C ASP A 93 -9.60 2.94 -2.21
N HIS A 94 -8.84 2.17 -2.98
CA HIS A 94 -8.70 2.34 -4.43
C HIS A 94 -9.35 1.17 -5.18
N ASP A 95 -9.96 1.44 -6.33
CA ASP A 95 -10.59 0.43 -7.19
C ASP A 95 -9.58 -0.62 -7.67
N VAL A 96 -8.35 -0.19 -7.97
CA VAL A 96 -7.27 -1.05 -8.43
C VAL A 96 -5.98 -0.73 -7.70
N VAL A 97 -5.34 -1.77 -7.14
CA VAL A 97 -4.04 -1.68 -6.48
C VAL A 97 -3.01 -2.54 -7.20
N PHE A 98 -1.90 -1.92 -7.60
CA PHE A 98 -0.70 -2.59 -8.08
C PHE A 98 0.33 -2.59 -6.96
N TRP A 99 0.77 -3.78 -6.52
CA TRP A 99 1.83 -3.91 -5.53
C TRP A 99 3.04 -4.63 -6.13
N LEU A 100 4.19 -3.97 -6.10
CA LEU A 100 5.43 -4.45 -6.73
C LEU A 100 6.68 -4.00 -5.97
N GLY A 101 7.86 -4.37 -6.49
CA GLY A 101 9.17 -3.98 -5.98
C GLY A 101 10.02 -5.19 -5.56
N ASP A 102 11.03 -4.95 -4.74
CA ASP A 102 11.85 -6.01 -4.14
C ASP A 102 11.18 -6.54 -2.87
N LEU A 103 10.25 -7.50 -3.08
CA LEU A 103 9.52 -8.13 -2.00
C LEU A 103 10.39 -9.07 -1.15
N ASN A 104 11.58 -9.42 -1.62
CA ASN A 104 12.57 -10.25 -0.93
C ASN A 104 12.15 -11.67 -0.50
N TYR A 105 10.95 -12.16 -0.87
CA TYR A 105 10.61 -13.58 -0.68
C TYR A 105 11.53 -14.46 -1.51
N ARG A 106 11.89 -15.62 -0.97
CA ARG A 106 12.81 -16.58 -1.57
C ARG A 106 12.08 -17.88 -1.78
N ILE A 107 12.49 -18.64 -2.78
CA ILE A 107 12.03 -20.02 -2.98
C ILE A 107 12.48 -20.83 -1.75
N ASP A 108 11.62 -21.71 -1.27
CA ASP A 108 11.97 -22.69 -0.24
C ASP A 108 12.11 -24.06 -0.92
N ASP A 109 13.34 -24.52 -1.06
CA ASP A 109 13.66 -25.77 -1.76
C ASP A 109 13.31 -27.01 -0.92
N SER A 110 12.91 -26.81 0.35
CA SER A 110 12.46 -27.89 1.23
C SER A 110 10.98 -28.26 1.06
N LEU A 111 10.21 -27.42 0.36
CA LEU A 111 8.80 -27.69 0.10
C LEU A 111 8.65 -28.61 -1.13
N PRO A 112 7.87 -29.70 -1.03
CA PRO A 112 7.58 -30.53 -2.19
C PRO A 112 6.86 -29.71 -3.26
N THR A 113 7.29 -29.85 -4.51
CA THR A 113 6.77 -29.09 -5.65
C THR A 113 5.45 -29.62 -6.19
N GLU A 114 4.96 -30.76 -5.70
CA GLU A 114 3.69 -31.37 -6.10
C GLU A 114 2.95 -31.98 -4.89
N THR A 115 1.62 -31.81 -4.89
CA THR A 115 0.64 -32.64 -4.17
C THR A 115 -0.22 -33.38 -5.20
#